data_AF-A0A2G4IAV8-F1
#
_entry.id   AF-A0A2G4IAV8-F1
#
_cell.length_a   1.000
_cell.length_b   1.000
_cell.length_c   1.000
_cell.angle_alpha   90.00
_cell.angle_beta   90.00
_cell.angle_gamma   90.00
#
_symmetry.space_group_name_H-M   'P 1'
#
loop_
_entity.id
_entity.type
_entity.pdbx_description
1 polymer ?
#
loop_
_entity_poly.entity_id
_entity_poly.type
_entity_poly.pdbx_seq_one_letter_code
_entity_poly.pdbx_strand_id
1 'polypeptide(L)'
;TVDPTTVEKMRKRGASLREREVPTRTLNSILDQSEFRDQVIDALSIDVEGHELAVLRSLDFDRYQPRVVIIESHLRSLEELMASEEFKLLAGKGYTMFNWTGPSVLFLRKGTGK
;
A
#
# COMPACT_ATOMS: atom_id res chain seq x y z
N THR A 1 -8.72 -6.75 -7.74
CA THR A 1 -9.87 -5.84 -8.04
C THR A 1 -9.51 -5.08 -9.29
N VAL A 2 -10.39 -4.24 -9.85
CA VAL A 2 -10.05 -3.41 -11.02
C VAL A 2 -10.32 -1.96 -10.65
N ASP A 3 -9.36 -1.07 -10.88
CA ASP A 3 -9.53 0.36 -10.59
C ASP A 3 -10.75 0.92 -11.37
N PRO A 4 -11.57 1.82 -10.77
CA PRO A 4 -12.76 2.39 -11.40
C PRO A 4 -12.52 3.05 -12.77
N THR A 5 -11.38 3.69 -12.97
CA THR A 5 -10.99 4.32 -14.24
C THR A 5 -10.69 3.28 -15.32
N THR A 6 -10.10 2.15 -14.93
CA THR A 6 -9.89 1.00 -15.81
C THR A 6 -11.22 0.35 -16.18
N VAL A 7 -12.14 0.20 -15.23
CA VAL A 7 -13.52 -0.25 -15.48
C VAL A 7 -14.21 0.65 -16.52
N GLU A 8 -14.10 1.98 -16.36
CA GLU A 8 -14.70 2.94 -17.31
C GLU A 8 -14.11 2.81 -18.72
N LYS A 9 -12.77 2.71 -18.84
CA LYS A 9 -12.08 2.51 -20.13
C LYS A 9 -12.49 1.20 -20.80
N MET A 10 -12.59 0.11 -20.04
CA MET A 10 -13.02 -1.19 -20.55
C MET A 10 -14.47 -1.14 -21.05
N ARG A 11 -15.36 -0.47 -20.32
CA ARG A 11 -16.75 -0.26 -20.72
C ARG A 11 -16.85 0.51 -22.04
N LYS A 12 -16.06 1.58 -22.20
CA LYS A 12 -15.97 2.36 -23.46
C LYS A 12 -15.46 1.55 -24.65
N ARG A 13 -14.68 0.49 -24.42
CA ARG A 13 -14.16 -0.43 -25.44
C ARG A 13 -15.09 -1.61 -25.75
N GLY A 14 -16.30 -1.62 -25.18
CA GLY A 14 -17.29 -2.68 -25.42
C GLY A 14 -17.03 -3.96 -24.61
N ALA A 15 -16.19 -3.92 -23.57
CA ALA A 15 -15.96 -5.07 -22.72
C ALA A 15 -17.23 -5.42 -21.92
N SER A 16 -17.54 -6.72 -21.82
CA SER A 16 -18.55 -7.21 -20.89
C SER A 16 -17.94 -7.31 -19.49
N LEU A 17 -18.48 -6.55 -18.54
CA LEU A 17 -18.02 -6.50 -17.16
C LEU A 17 -19.01 -7.23 -16.26
N ARG A 18 -18.50 -7.98 -15.27
CA ARG A 18 -19.30 -8.63 -14.23
C ARG A 18 -18.76 -8.22 -12.87
N GLU A 19 -19.64 -7.79 -11.98
CA GLU A 19 -19.32 -7.49 -10.60
C GLU A 19 -19.54 -8.73 -9.74
N ARG A 20 -18.66 -8.92 -8.76
CA ARG A 20 -18.78 -9.99 -7.76
C ARG A 20 -18.23 -9.49 -6.43
N GLU A 21 -19.01 -9.68 -5.39
CA GLU A 21 -18.55 -9.46 -4.02
C GLU A 21 -17.61 -10.58 -3.59
N VAL A 22 -16.48 -10.21 -2.99
CA VAL A 22 -15.48 -11.15 -2.48
C VAL A 22 -15.16 -10.74 -1.05
N PRO A 23 -15.19 -11.67 -0.07
CA PRO A 23 -14.82 -11.34 1.29
C PRO A 23 -13.34 -10.91 1.36
N THR A 24 -13.07 -9.84 2.09
CA THR A 24 -11.73 -9.31 2.31
C THR A 24 -11.25 -9.58 3.73
N ARG A 25 -9.93 -9.53 3.91
CA ARG A 25 -9.27 -9.74 5.19
C ARG A 25 -8.29 -8.59 5.43
N THR A 26 -8.10 -8.21 6.68
CA THR A 26 -7.07 -7.23 7.06
C THR A 26 -5.68 -7.86 6.92
N LEU A 27 -4.67 -7.03 6.66
CA LEU A 27 -3.28 -7.50 6.59
C LEU A 27 -2.86 -8.15 7.92
N ASN A 28 -3.21 -7.55 9.06
CA ASN A 28 -2.98 -8.16 10.38
C ASN A 28 -3.59 -9.56 10.49
N SER A 29 -4.84 -9.77 10.07
CA SER A 29 -5.47 -11.10 10.17
C SER A 29 -4.77 -12.16 9.32
N ILE A 30 -4.16 -11.75 8.19
CA ILE A 30 -3.38 -12.63 7.32
C ILE A 30 -2.04 -12.96 8.01
N LEU A 31 -1.34 -11.94 8.51
CA LEU A 31 -0.07 -12.11 9.20
C LEU A 31 -0.22 -12.97 10.47
N ASP A 32 -1.28 -12.78 11.26
CA ASP A 32 -1.60 -13.58 12.45
C ASP A 32 -1.78 -15.07 12.18
N GLN A 33 -2.11 -15.44 10.95
CA GLN A 33 -2.33 -16.82 10.52
C GLN A 33 -1.20 -17.35 9.64
N SER A 34 -0.10 -16.60 9.53
CA SER A 34 1.09 -16.99 8.77
C SER A 34 2.27 -17.25 9.68
N GLU A 35 3.35 -17.80 9.13
CA GLU A 35 4.62 -17.96 9.84
C GLU A 35 5.24 -16.62 10.27
N PHE A 36 4.88 -15.50 9.62
CA PHE A 36 5.38 -14.16 9.92
C PHE A 36 4.70 -13.49 11.12
N ARG A 37 3.80 -14.20 11.82
CA ARG A 37 3.19 -13.71 13.05
C ARG A 37 4.28 -13.30 14.06
N ASP A 38 4.14 -12.11 14.64
CA ASP A 38 5.07 -11.57 15.63
C ASP A 38 6.52 -11.39 15.12
N GLN A 39 6.74 -11.40 13.80
CA GLN A 39 8.04 -11.18 13.18
C GLN A 39 8.18 -9.77 12.60
N VAL A 40 9.39 -9.23 12.67
CA VAL A 40 9.76 -8.01 11.96
C VAL A 40 9.80 -8.30 10.46
N ILE A 41 9.16 -7.43 9.68
CA ILE A 41 9.14 -7.52 8.21
C ILE A 41 10.31 -6.72 7.64
N ASP A 42 11.19 -7.35 6.87
CA ASP A 42 12.28 -6.61 6.20
C ASP A 42 11.74 -5.72 5.07
N ALA A 43 10.79 -6.22 4.27
CA ALA A 43 10.16 -5.47 3.20
C ALA A 43 8.69 -5.82 3.04
N LEU A 44 7.84 -4.79 2.96
CA LEU A 44 6.41 -4.90 2.67
C LEU A 44 6.10 -4.15 1.37
N SER A 45 5.73 -4.89 0.32
CA SER A 45 5.24 -4.31 -0.93
C SER A 45 3.72 -4.39 -0.98
N ILE A 46 3.07 -3.27 -1.29
CA ILE A 46 1.62 -3.14 -1.37
C ILE A 46 1.26 -2.58 -2.74
N ASP A 47 0.59 -3.43 -3.51
CA ASP A 47 0.01 -3.12 -4.81
C ASP A 47 -1.37 -3.79 -4.79
N VAL A 48 -2.41 -2.99 -4.52
CA VAL A 48 -3.78 -3.47 -4.31
C VAL A 48 -4.79 -2.62 -5.08
N GLU A 49 -4.37 -2.05 -6.21
CA GLU A 49 -5.21 -1.34 -7.18
C GLU A 49 -6.02 -0.21 -6.50
N GLY A 50 -5.33 0.69 -5.78
CA GLY A 50 -5.92 1.89 -5.17
C GLY A 50 -6.46 1.69 -3.75
N HIS A 51 -6.17 0.56 -3.10
CA HIS A 51 -6.61 0.26 -1.73
C HIS A 51 -5.44 0.28 -0.72
N GLU A 52 -4.31 0.89 -1.09
CA GLU A 52 -3.06 0.90 -0.33
C GLU A 52 -3.30 1.45 1.08
N LEU A 53 -4.03 2.58 1.18
CA LEU A 53 -4.34 3.20 2.48
C LEU A 53 -5.10 2.26 3.42
N ALA A 54 -6.04 1.47 2.91
CA ALA A 54 -6.82 0.54 3.72
C ALA A 54 -5.94 -0.60 4.26
N VAL A 55 -5.04 -1.12 3.41
CA VAL A 55 -4.06 -2.14 3.81
C VAL A 55 -3.11 -1.58 4.86
N LEU A 56 -2.55 -0.39 4.63
CA LEU A 56 -1.66 0.29 5.57
C LEU A 56 -2.34 0.52 6.92
N ARG A 57 -3.56 1.06 6.95
CA ARG A 57 -4.32 1.29 8.20
C ARG A 57 -4.62 0.01 8.97
N SER A 58 -4.66 -1.13 8.27
CA SER A 58 -4.93 -2.43 8.89
C SER A 58 -3.70 -3.10 9.49
N LEU A 59 -2.51 -2.54 9.30
CA LEU A 59 -1.25 -3.08 9.81
C LEU A 59 -0.93 -2.55 11.21
N ASP A 60 -0.52 -3.44 12.11
CA ASP A 60 0.12 -3.08 13.38
C ASP A 60 1.61 -2.77 13.14
N PHE A 61 1.92 -1.49 12.97
CA PHE A 61 3.28 -1.01 12.71
C PHE A 61 4.23 -1.19 13.91
N ASP A 62 3.71 -1.29 15.12
CA ASP A 62 4.53 -1.47 16.33
C ASP A 62 4.92 -2.93 16.50
N ARG A 63 4.05 -3.84 16.06
CA ARG A 63 4.30 -5.28 16.05
C ARG A 63 5.18 -5.73 14.90
N TYR A 64 4.77 -5.47 13.66
CA TYR A 64 5.42 -6.03 12.47
C TYR A 64 6.56 -5.17 11.91
N GLN A 65 6.58 -3.88 12.26
CA GLN A 65 7.75 -3.03 12.11
C GLN A 65 8.47 -3.07 10.75
N PRO A 66 7.76 -2.98 9.59
CA PRO A 66 8.41 -3.06 8.29
C PRO A 66 9.63 -2.15 8.18
N ARG A 67 10.78 -2.66 7.72
CA ARG A 67 11.96 -1.80 7.52
C ARG A 67 11.84 -0.98 6.24
N VAL A 68 11.29 -1.60 5.20
CA VAL A 68 10.93 -0.98 3.93
C VAL A 68 9.44 -1.16 3.67
N VAL A 69 8.76 -0.08 3.28
CA VAL A 69 7.39 -0.13 2.75
C VAL A 69 7.41 0.40 1.33
N ILE A 70 6.82 -0.34 0.39
CA ILE A 70 6.66 0.05 -1.00
C ILE A 70 5.17 0.13 -1.27
N ILE A 71 4.70 1.27 -1.76
CA ILE A 71 3.30 1.44 -2.18
C ILE A 71 3.24 1.82 -3.64
N GLU A 72 2.17 1.41 -4.30
CA GLU A 72 1.81 1.94 -5.61
C GLU A 72 1.18 3.34 -5.48
N SER A 73 1.58 4.27 -6.34
CA SER A 73 0.97 5.59 -6.50
C SER A 73 1.01 6.03 -7.95
N HIS A 74 -0.14 6.46 -8.47
CA HIS A 74 -0.27 7.04 -9.81
C HIS A 74 -0.35 8.58 -9.81
N LEU A 75 -0.01 9.21 -8.68
CA LEU A 75 0.08 10.67 -8.56
C LEU A 75 1.18 11.20 -9.48
N ARG A 76 1.04 12.44 -9.95
CA ARG A 76 1.88 12.97 -11.03
C ARG A 76 2.93 13.97 -10.55
N SER A 77 2.88 14.35 -9.28
CA SER A 77 3.81 15.30 -8.69
C SER A 77 4.16 14.93 -7.26
N LEU A 78 5.33 15.38 -6.81
CA LEU A 78 5.76 15.23 -5.43
C LEU A 78 4.83 15.95 -4.45
N GLU A 79 4.29 17.10 -4.84
CA GLU A 79 3.33 17.86 -4.03
C GLU A 79 2.05 17.05 -3.76
N GLU A 80 1.46 16.47 -4.81
CA GLU A 80 0.30 15.58 -4.66
C GLU A 80 0.64 14.37 -3.78
N LEU A 81 1.81 13.75 -4.00
CA LEU A 81 2.25 12.60 -3.22
C LEU A 81 2.42 12.94 -1.75
N MET A 82 3.07 14.05 -1.42
CA MET A 82 3.25 14.51 -0.04
C MET A 82 1.92 14.90 0.62
N ALA A 83 0.94 15.33 -0.18
CA ALA A 83 -0.41 15.63 0.29
C ALA A 83 -1.30 14.38 0.45
N SER A 84 -0.89 13.21 -0.06
CA SER A 84 -1.65 11.96 0.03
C SER A 84 -1.76 11.43 1.47
N GLU A 85 -2.82 10.68 1.75
CA GLU A 85 -3.07 10.12 3.08
C GLU A 85 -2.12 8.97 3.39
N GLU A 86 -1.71 8.21 2.38
CA GLU A 86 -0.71 7.14 2.46
C GLU A 86 0.64 7.70 2.91
N PHE A 87 1.08 8.81 2.28
CA PHE A 87 2.32 9.48 2.66
C PHE A 87 2.26 10.01 4.08
N LYS A 88 1.19 10.74 4.44
CA LYS A 88 1.02 11.30 5.80
C LYS A 88 0.96 10.21 6.85
N LEU A 89 0.27 9.09 6.57
CA LEU A 89 0.19 7.95 7.48
C LEU A 89 1.58 7.34 7.72
N LEU A 90 2.33 7.03 6.67
CA LEU A 90 3.67 6.47 6.77
C LEU A 90 4.64 7.43 7.46
N ALA A 91 4.60 8.73 7.10
CA ALA A 91 5.39 9.76 7.77
C ALA A 91 5.08 9.85 9.27
N GLY A 92 3.80 9.80 9.65
CA GLY A 92 3.34 9.78 11.04
C GLY A 92 3.73 8.51 11.80
N LYS A 93 3.94 7.40 11.09
CA LYS A 93 4.48 6.13 11.63
C LYS A 93 6.01 6.09 11.66
N GLY A 94 6.68 7.21 11.39
CA GLY A 94 8.13 7.32 11.46
C GLY A 94 8.86 6.79 10.23
N TYR A 95 8.21 6.76 9.07
CA TYR A 95 8.86 6.44 7.80
C TYR A 95 9.26 7.70 7.04
N THR A 96 10.28 7.57 6.19
CA THR A 96 10.74 8.63 5.27
C THR A 96 10.75 8.05 3.86
N MET A 97 10.16 8.78 2.91
CA MET A 97 10.29 8.43 1.49
C MET A 97 11.76 8.59 1.08
N PHE A 98 12.35 7.56 0.47
CA PHE A 98 13.74 7.61 0.01
C PHE A 98 13.89 7.46 -1.50
N ASN A 99 12.88 6.91 -2.19
CA ASN A 99 12.90 6.78 -3.65
C ASN A 99 11.48 6.75 -4.21
N TRP A 100 11.33 7.17 -5.46
CA TRP A 100 10.12 7.04 -6.27
C TRP A 100 10.52 6.68 -7.70
N THR A 101 10.09 5.51 -8.16
CA THR A 101 10.41 4.99 -9.49
C THR A 101 9.19 4.37 -10.15
N GLY A 102 8.77 4.92 -11.30
CA GLY A 102 7.50 4.54 -11.93
C GLY A 102 6.33 4.77 -10.95
N PRO A 103 5.42 3.80 -10.78
CA PRO A 103 4.35 3.92 -9.80
C PRO A 103 4.79 3.54 -8.38
N SER A 104 6.01 3.04 -8.17
CA SER A 104 6.45 2.56 -6.86
C SER A 104 7.09 3.67 -6.04
N VAL A 105 6.52 3.94 -4.86
CA VAL A 105 7.06 4.86 -3.87
C VAL A 105 7.61 4.06 -2.69
N LEU A 106 8.89 4.27 -2.38
CA LEU A 106 9.60 3.50 -1.37
C LEU A 106 9.87 4.34 -0.12
N PHE A 107 9.55 3.76 1.03
CA PHE A 107 9.68 4.35 2.36
C PHE A 107 10.59 3.51 3.24
N LEU A 108 11.49 4.16 3.98
CA LEU A 108 12.33 3.54 5.01
C LEU A 108 11.87 3.95 6.39
N ARG A 109 11.86 3.00 7.33
CA ARG A 109 11.61 3.30 8.74
C ARG A 109 12.79 4.10 9.32
N LYS A 110 12.52 5.19 10.03
CA LYS A 110 13.57 5.96 10.74
C LYS A 110 14.20 5.06 11.81
N GLY A 111 15.53 5.10 11.91
CA GLY A 111 16.29 4.28 12.88
C GLY A 111 16.73 2.90 12.37
N THR A 112 16.44 2.52 11.13
CA THR A 112 16.99 1.29 10.51
C THR A 112 18.34 1.49 9.81
N GLY A 113 19.01 2.62 10.02
CA GLY A 113 20.37 2.91 9.51
C GLY A 113 21.33 3.17 10.67
N LYS A 114 22.58 2.70 10.52
CA LYS A 114 23.71 3.10 11.37
C LYS A 114 23.83 4.61 11.50
#